data_AF-A0A1G0FRR0-F1
#
_entry.id   AF-A0A1G0FRR0-F1
#
_cell.length_a   1.000
_cell.length_b   1.000
_cell.length_c   1.000
_cell.angle_alpha   90.00
_cell.angle_beta   90.00
_cell.angle_gamma   90.00
#
_symmetry.space_group_name_H-M   'P 1'
#
loop_
_entity.id
_entity.type
_entity.pdbx_description
1 polymer ?
#
loop_
_entity_poly.entity_id
_entity_poly.type
_entity_poly.pdbx_seq_one_letter_code
_entity_poly.pdbx_strand_id
1 'polypeptide(L)'
;MVESAYGTPATLPVTASAETLTTLRDRVELALQDSGNATWATGDIDEAIRRAISQYSRTNPYRAIATLTAASSTREFSLSSLTGLIRVERVWWTYSAATPGYPANWVQFEVWPGGILYIDDDSMPATNDVLRIFYTKAHTLNGLDSAGATTLPGEDIGYIIAGAAGIAAQMRAVELAEDATVDRDVVDRLTDWASEQLKNFRYGANLDQPAWQRYGYAYVQGDIDEALRWALARYTEISPQKAIGTITLSAAGREISLASLTGLLQVERVWWDYDSTDPTHPPDWRTFEVWPGNILFVDDPDEPASGDVARIWYTKSHSINGLDSASVTSIPADHETLIVIGAAGLVTQERSQEQPATNVPSKLREWADLRLKEFEAGLKRIARQASIRASGIAPIPAIDRWDKQDGGW
;
A
#
# COMPACT_ATOMS: atom_id res chain seq x y z
N MET A 1 21.23 -19.41 -24.87
CA MET A 1 21.23 -18.06 -24.29
C MET A 1 19.85 -17.86 -23.70
N VAL A 2 19.76 -17.87 -22.37
CA VAL A 2 18.49 -17.76 -21.63
C VAL A 2 18.32 -16.28 -21.31
N GLU A 3 17.41 -15.63 -22.03
CA GLU A 3 17.07 -14.24 -21.77
C GLU A 3 16.07 -14.22 -20.61
N SER A 4 16.50 -13.57 -19.54
CA SER A 4 15.81 -13.46 -18.27
C SER A 4 14.54 -12.62 -18.43
N ALA A 5 13.38 -13.24 -18.24
CA ALA A 5 12.10 -12.56 -18.03
C ALA A 5 12.14 -11.80 -16.70
N TYR A 6 12.78 -10.64 -16.68
CA TYR A 6 12.50 -9.61 -15.67
C TYR A 6 11.18 -8.95 -16.05
N GLY A 7 10.08 -9.59 -15.65
CA GLY A 7 8.81 -8.90 -15.55
C GLY A 7 8.99 -7.72 -14.59
N THR A 8 8.60 -6.54 -15.02
CA THR A 8 8.40 -5.37 -14.15
C THR A 8 7.69 -5.80 -12.86
N PRO A 9 8.10 -5.32 -11.67
CA PRO A 9 7.42 -5.68 -10.44
C PRO A 9 5.93 -5.33 -10.60
N ALA A 10 5.09 -6.35 -10.52
CA ALA A 10 3.65 -6.21 -10.52
C ALA A 10 3.28 -5.16 -9.46
N THR A 11 2.67 -4.07 -9.91
CA THR A 11 2.27 -2.95 -9.06
C THR A 11 1.29 -3.44 -8.01
N LEU A 12 1.65 -3.30 -6.73
CA LEU A 12 0.79 -3.64 -5.60
C LEU A 12 -0.48 -2.77 -5.66
N PRO A 13 -1.69 -3.34 -5.81
CA PRO A 13 -2.92 -2.59 -5.55
C PRO A 13 -2.99 -2.30 -4.05
N VAL A 14 -2.63 -1.07 -3.70
CA VAL A 14 -2.63 -0.63 -2.32
C VAL A 14 -4.06 -0.36 -1.86
N THR A 15 -4.53 -1.11 -0.85
CA THR A 15 -5.86 -0.87 -0.28
C THR A 15 -5.87 0.49 0.41
N ALA A 16 -6.78 1.36 -0.01
CA ALA A 16 -7.02 2.63 0.65
C ALA A 16 -7.48 2.41 2.10
N SER A 17 -6.90 3.17 3.01
CA SER A 17 -7.26 3.19 4.42
C SER A 17 -8.70 3.66 4.64
N ALA A 18 -9.35 3.09 5.66
CA ALA A 18 -10.67 3.55 6.13
C ALA A 18 -10.58 4.81 7.03
N GLU A 19 -9.38 5.31 7.29
CA GLU A 19 -9.14 6.48 8.13
C GLU A 19 -9.82 7.74 7.58
N THR A 20 -10.34 8.56 8.49
CA THR A 20 -10.88 9.90 8.24
C THR A 20 -9.99 10.93 8.93
N LEU A 21 -10.18 12.22 8.64
CA LEU A 21 -9.47 13.28 9.36
C LEU A 21 -9.68 13.17 10.87
N THR A 22 -10.91 12.89 11.32
CA THR A 22 -11.21 12.74 12.75
C THR A 22 -10.41 11.60 13.37
N THR A 23 -10.49 10.39 12.79
CA THR A 23 -9.82 9.21 13.37
C THR A 23 -8.30 9.31 13.29
N LEU A 24 -7.76 9.88 12.20
CA LEU A 24 -6.32 10.10 12.07
C LEU A 24 -5.84 11.15 13.08
N ARG A 25 -6.62 12.21 13.32
CA ARG A 25 -6.31 13.24 14.31
C ARG A 25 -6.27 12.66 15.71
N ASP A 26 -7.29 11.90 16.12
CA ASP A 26 -7.34 11.26 17.45
C ASP A 26 -6.09 10.39 17.68
N ARG A 27 -5.61 9.70 16.64
CA ARG A 27 -4.37 8.89 16.70
C ARG A 27 -3.11 9.76 16.82
N VAL A 28 -3.05 10.90 16.13
CA VAL A 28 -1.94 11.87 16.28
C VAL A 28 -1.95 12.52 17.67
N GLU A 29 -3.12 12.84 18.20
CA GLU A 29 -3.30 13.35 19.58
C GLU A 29 -2.80 12.33 20.61
N LEU A 30 -3.12 11.04 20.41
CA LEU A 30 -2.60 9.97 21.24
C LEU A 30 -1.06 9.88 21.15
N ALA A 31 -0.50 9.95 19.94
CA ALA A 31 0.95 9.93 19.72
C ALA A 31 1.66 11.13 20.38
N LEU A 32 0.98 12.29 20.44
CA LEU A 32 1.45 13.51 21.12
C LEU A 32 1.15 13.52 22.63
N GLN A 33 0.54 12.46 23.17
CA GLN A 33 0.10 12.35 24.57
C GLN A 33 -0.84 13.47 25.01
N ASP A 34 -1.70 13.92 24.09
CA ASP A 34 -2.63 15.04 24.29
C ASP A 34 -4.02 14.75 23.75
N SER A 35 -4.57 13.59 24.13
CA SER A 35 -5.95 13.18 23.79
C SER A 35 -7.07 14.17 24.14
N GLY A 36 -6.76 15.23 24.90
CA GLY A 36 -7.70 16.30 25.24
C GLY A 36 -7.49 17.61 24.47
N ASN A 37 -6.52 17.68 23.55
CA ASN A 37 -6.09 18.92 22.88
C ASN A 37 -5.82 20.07 23.86
N ALA A 38 -5.30 19.76 25.04
CA ALA A 38 -4.97 20.76 26.05
C ALA A 38 -3.65 21.48 25.73
N THR A 39 -2.79 20.81 24.98
CA THR A 39 -1.43 21.22 24.67
C THR A 39 -1.35 21.67 23.21
N TRP A 40 -1.88 20.88 22.28
CA TRP A 40 -1.80 21.08 20.84
C TRP A 40 -3.15 21.52 20.30
N ALA A 41 -3.18 22.64 19.56
CA ALA A 41 -4.42 23.08 18.94
C ALA A 41 -4.77 22.17 17.75
N THR A 42 -6.06 21.85 17.61
CA THR A 42 -6.59 21.05 16.51
C THR A 42 -6.15 21.57 15.12
N GLY A 43 -6.08 22.88 14.94
CA GLY A 43 -5.64 23.50 13.69
C GLY A 43 -4.18 23.21 13.33
N ASP A 44 -3.29 23.14 14.33
CA ASP A 44 -1.88 22.83 14.12
C ASP A 44 -1.69 21.35 13.77
N ILE A 45 -2.47 20.48 14.40
CA ILE A 45 -2.48 19.05 14.07
C ILE A 45 -2.97 18.84 12.63
N ASP A 46 -4.04 19.51 12.22
CA ASP A 46 -4.56 19.41 10.85
C ASP A 46 -3.55 19.91 9.81
N GLU A 47 -2.83 21.01 10.10
CA GLU A 47 -1.75 21.49 9.24
C GLU A 47 -0.56 20.53 9.20
N ALA A 48 -0.22 19.90 10.33
CA ALA A 48 0.83 18.90 10.40
C ALA A 48 0.48 17.65 9.57
N ILE A 49 -0.77 17.17 9.66
CA ILE A 49 -1.31 16.08 8.84
C ILE A 49 -1.24 16.47 7.36
N ARG A 50 -1.68 17.68 6.98
CA ARG A 50 -1.60 18.19 5.60
C ARG A 50 -0.17 18.15 5.06
N ARG A 51 0.81 18.61 5.85
CA ARG A 51 2.22 18.59 5.45
C ARG A 51 2.79 17.19 5.34
N ALA A 52 2.44 16.28 6.25
CA ALA A 52 2.86 14.88 6.19
C ALA A 52 2.32 14.21 4.92
N ILE A 53 1.03 14.35 4.62
CA ILE A 53 0.42 13.80 3.40
C ILE A 53 1.05 14.40 2.14
N SER A 54 1.31 15.71 2.14
CA SER A 54 1.98 16.38 1.01
C SER A 54 3.39 15.85 0.77
N GLN A 55 4.17 15.62 1.82
CA GLN A 55 5.50 15.01 1.71
C GLN A 55 5.41 13.55 1.24
N TYR A 56 4.51 12.76 1.81
CA TYR A 56 4.31 11.37 1.43
C TYR A 56 3.92 11.26 -0.05
N SER A 57 2.99 12.11 -0.50
CA SER A 57 2.52 12.16 -1.88
C SER A 57 3.60 12.52 -2.90
N ARG A 58 4.68 13.19 -2.49
CA ARG A 58 5.80 13.48 -3.40
C ARG A 58 6.70 12.27 -3.61
N THR A 59 6.81 11.42 -2.60
CA THR A 59 7.68 10.26 -2.61
C THR A 59 6.96 9.03 -3.14
N ASN A 60 5.75 8.78 -2.64
CA ASN A 60 4.87 7.71 -3.08
C ASN A 60 3.53 8.33 -3.53
N PRO A 61 3.41 8.76 -4.80
CA PRO A 61 2.21 9.41 -5.28
C PRO A 61 1.12 8.39 -5.63
N TYR A 62 -0.14 8.79 -5.45
CA TYR A 62 -1.29 7.94 -5.78
C TYR A 62 -1.46 7.82 -7.29
N ARG A 63 -1.45 6.58 -7.81
CA ARG A 63 -1.74 6.33 -9.23
C ARG A 63 -3.25 6.39 -9.49
N ALA A 64 -3.63 7.06 -10.56
CA ALA A 64 -5.01 7.27 -10.97
C ALA A 64 -5.14 7.17 -12.49
N ILE A 65 -6.37 6.96 -12.94
CA ILE A 65 -6.74 6.90 -14.35
C ILE A 65 -7.80 7.95 -14.61
N ALA A 66 -7.69 8.66 -15.74
CA ALA A 66 -8.73 9.55 -16.23
C ALA A 66 -8.85 9.44 -17.75
N THR A 67 -9.97 9.91 -18.28
CA THR A 67 -10.21 9.99 -19.71
C THR A 67 -10.32 11.45 -20.13
N LEU A 68 -9.62 11.84 -21.21
CA LEU A 68 -9.80 13.13 -21.88
C LEU A 68 -10.35 12.88 -23.28
N THR A 69 -11.36 13.64 -23.69
CA THR A 69 -11.93 13.59 -25.04
C THR A 69 -11.42 14.77 -25.86
N ALA A 70 -10.97 14.49 -27.08
CA ALA A 70 -10.54 15.50 -28.04
C ALA A 70 -11.73 16.35 -28.50
N ALA A 71 -11.76 17.62 -28.09
CA ALA A 71 -12.79 18.57 -28.48
C ALA A 71 -12.67 19.02 -29.95
N SER A 72 -11.48 18.89 -30.52
CA SER A 72 -11.17 19.19 -31.91
C SER A 72 -10.00 18.32 -32.38
N SER A 73 -9.68 18.39 -33.67
CA SER A 73 -8.47 17.76 -34.22
C SER A 73 -7.25 18.53 -33.69
N THR A 74 -6.59 18.04 -32.64
CA THR A 74 -5.46 18.71 -31.96
C THR A 74 -4.48 17.71 -31.37
N ARG A 75 -3.21 18.13 -31.22
CA ARG A 75 -2.17 17.41 -30.48
C ARG A 75 -2.06 17.84 -29.02
N GLU A 76 -2.66 18.98 -28.69
CA GLU A 76 -2.54 19.61 -27.37
C GLU A 76 -3.80 19.40 -26.53
N PHE A 77 -3.61 18.86 -25.33
CA PHE A 77 -4.68 18.58 -24.38
C PHE A 77 -4.39 19.26 -23.04
N SER A 78 -5.37 19.97 -22.49
CA SER A 78 -5.25 20.55 -21.16
C SER A 78 -5.40 19.47 -20.09
N LEU A 79 -4.46 19.41 -19.15
CA LEU A 79 -4.49 18.53 -17.97
C LEU A 79 -5.13 19.22 -16.75
N SER A 80 -5.70 20.42 -16.93
CA SER A 80 -6.26 21.22 -15.83
C SER A 80 -7.43 20.56 -15.09
N SER A 81 -8.16 19.65 -15.74
CA SER A 81 -9.21 18.84 -15.11
C SER A 81 -8.68 17.79 -14.13
N LEU A 82 -7.39 17.44 -14.22
CA LEU A 82 -6.75 16.46 -13.35
C LEU A 82 -6.23 17.14 -12.08
N THR A 83 -7.11 17.28 -11.08
CA THR A 83 -6.77 17.90 -9.81
C THR A 83 -5.65 17.15 -9.08
N GLY A 84 -4.63 17.88 -8.63
CA GLY A 84 -3.51 17.32 -7.87
C GLY A 84 -2.54 16.48 -8.69
N LEU A 85 -2.57 16.59 -10.04
CA LEU A 85 -1.63 15.93 -10.95
C LEU A 85 -0.18 16.22 -10.56
N ILE A 86 0.61 15.16 -10.42
CA ILE A 86 2.06 15.22 -10.19
C ILE A 86 2.80 14.87 -11.49
N ARG A 87 2.46 13.74 -12.11
CA ARG A 87 3.13 13.27 -13.34
C ARG A 87 2.20 12.40 -14.17
N VAL A 88 2.28 12.50 -15.49
CA VAL A 88 1.67 11.54 -16.42
C VAL A 88 2.64 10.37 -16.65
N GLU A 89 2.16 9.14 -16.51
CA GLU A 89 2.95 7.91 -16.67
C GLU A 89 2.82 7.33 -18.07
N ARG A 90 1.59 7.14 -18.55
CA ARG A 90 1.29 6.52 -19.85
C ARG A 90 0.01 7.11 -20.43
N VAL A 91 -0.07 7.15 -21.75
CA VAL A 91 -1.27 7.57 -22.47
C VAL A 91 -1.66 6.49 -23.45
N TRP A 92 -2.94 6.11 -23.41
CA TRP A 92 -3.55 5.20 -24.35
C TRP A 92 -4.53 6.00 -25.22
N TRP A 93 -4.21 6.11 -26.51
CA TRP A 93 -5.03 6.81 -27.49
C TRP A 93 -6.01 5.85 -28.18
N THR A 94 -7.13 6.40 -28.67
CA THR A 94 -8.28 5.69 -29.25
C THR A 94 -8.95 4.71 -28.28
N TYR A 95 -8.98 5.08 -27.00
CA TYR A 95 -9.65 4.30 -25.97
C TYR A 95 -11.18 4.31 -26.16
N SER A 96 -11.83 3.16 -25.96
CA SER A 96 -13.29 3.04 -25.87
C SER A 96 -13.62 2.12 -24.71
N ALA A 97 -14.52 2.55 -23.81
CA ALA A 97 -14.95 1.71 -22.69
C ALA A 97 -15.77 0.49 -23.12
N ALA A 98 -16.46 0.58 -24.25
CA ALA A 98 -17.27 -0.53 -24.78
C ALA A 98 -16.44 -1.58 -25.52
N THR A 99 -15.34 -1.14 -26.16
CA THR A 99 -14.41 -2.00 -26.88
C THR A 99 -12.99 -1.45 -26.69
N PRO A 100 -12.35 -1.75 -25.55
CA PRO A 100 -10.97 -1.37 -25.31
C PRO A 100 -10.14 -2.12 -26.35
N GLY A 101 -9.57 -1.41 -27.33
CA GLY A 101 -8.79 -2.04 -28.40
C GLY A 101 -7.69 -2.95 -27.86
N TYR A 102 -7.40 -4.04 -28.56
CA TYR A 102 -6.35 -4.98 -28.18
C TYR A 102 -5.35 -5.19 -29.33
N PRO A 103 -4.03 -5.05 -29.09
CA PRO A 103 -3.39 -4.64 -27.83
C PRO A 103 -3.63 -3.15 -27.51
N ALA A 104 -3.36 -2.73 -26.27
CA ALA A 104 -3.47 -1.33 -25.87
C ALA A 104 -2.58 -0.41 -26.74
N ASN A 105 -3.16 0.66 -27.26
CA ASN A 105 -2.52 1.59 -28.18
C ASN A 105 -1.75 2.68 -27.40
N TRP A 106 -0.55 2.33 -26.95
CA TRP A 106 0.33 3.23 -26.20
C TRP A 106 0.97 4.26 -27.13
N VAL A 107 0.80 5.55 -26.81
CA VAL A 107 1.37 6.65 -27.59
C VAL A 107 2.55 7.31 -26.88
N GLN A 108 3.46 7.84 -27.69
CA GLN A 108 4.52 8.75 -27.22
C GLN A 108 3.88 10.12 -26.90
N PHE A 109 4.34 10.74 -25.81
CA PHE A 109 3.80 12.03 -25.39
C PHE A 109 4.87 12.88 -24.69
N GLU A 110 4.65 14.19 -24.71
CA GLU A 110 5.38 15.16 -23.92
C GLU A 110 4.44 15.94 -23.02
N VAL A 111 4.92 16.38 -21.86
CA VAL A 111 4.18 17.30 -20.98
C VAL A 111 4.88 18.65 -21.00
N TRP A 112 4.20 19.65 -21.56
CA TRP A 112 4.71 21.01 -21.70
C TRP A 112 4.32 21.89 -20.51
N PRO A 113 5.03 23.02 -20.29
CA PRO A 113 4.68 24.01 -19.27
C PRO A 113 3.22 24.47 -19.38
N GLY A 114 2.57 24.70 -18.25
CA GLY A 114 1.14 25.02 -18.20
C GLY A 114 0.21 23.80 -18.13
N GLY A 115 0.75 22.59 -17.99
CA GLY A 115 -0.05 21.37 -17.85
C GLY A 115 -0.71 20.98 -19.15
N ILE A 116 0.04 21.05 -20.25
CA ILE A 116 -0.42 20.66 -21.59
C ILE A 116 0.22 19.33 -21.92
N LEU A 117 -0.61 18.34 -22.26
CA LEU A 117 -0.19 17.07 -22.82
C LEU A 117 -0.12 17.22 -24.34
N TYR A 118 1.07 17.00 -24.91
CA TYR A 118 1.31 16.97 -26.33
C TYR A 118 1.48 15.53 -26.82
N ILE A 119 0.70 15.12 -27.82
CA ILE A 119 0.82 13.80 -28.44
C ILE A 119 1.84 13.84 -29.57
N ASP A 120 2.96 13.15 -29.34
CA ASP A 120 4.09 13.06 -30.26
C ASP A 120 4.06 11.74 -31.05
N ASP A 121 2.97 11.55 -31.78
CA ASP A 121 2.78 10.41 -32.67
C ASP A 121 2.65 10.88 -34.14
N ASP A 122 2.85 9.99 -35.11
CA ASP A 122 2.78 10.33 -36.54
C ASP A 122 1.38 10.84 -36.91
N SER A 123 0.36 10.24 -36.32
CA SER A 123 -1.04 10.61 -36.51
C SER A 123 -1.57 11.52 -35.40
N MET A 124 -2.51 12.42 -35.76
CA MET A 124 -3.10 13.39 -34.84
C MET A 124 -4.46 12.90 -34.34
N PRO A 125 -4.79 13.07 -33.05
CA PRO A 125 -6.13 12.81 -32.52
C PRO A 125 -7.21 13.58 -33.27
N ALA A 126 -8.24 12.84 -33.71
CA ALA A 126 -9.42 13.39 -34.34
C ALA A 126 -10.43 13.88 -33.28
N THR A 127 -11.44 14.64 -33.72
CA THR A 127 -12.52 15.08 -32.82
C THR A 127 -13.27 13.86 -32.28
N ASN A 128 -13.54 13.87 -30.97
CA ASN A 128 -14.14 12.79 -30.18
C ASN A 128 -13.25 11.57 -29.90
N ASP A 129 -11.98 11.59 -30.31
CA ASP A 129 -11.04 10.57 -29.83
C ASP A 129 -10.89 10.67 -28.32
N VAL A 130 -10.88 9.53 -27.64
CA VAL A 130 -10.69 9.48 -26.18
C VAL A 130 -9.28 8.99 -25.89
N LEU A 131 -8.62 9.74 -25.02
CA LEU A 131 -7.31 9.42 -24.46
C LEU A 131 -7.52 8.96 -23.03
N ARG A 132 -7.07 7.75 -22.72
CA ARG A 132 -7.00 7.24 -21.35
C ARG A 132 -5.61 7.53 -20.80
N ILE A 133 -5.56 8.31 -19.73
CA ILE A 133 -4.34 8.82 -19.13
C ILE A 133 -4.12 8.11 -17.81
N PHE A 134 -2.95 7.50 -17.68
CA PHE A 134 -2.42 6.95 -16.45
C PHE A 134 -1.49 7.98 -15.84
N TYR A 135 -1.81 8.45 -14.64
CA TYR A 135 -1.09 9.55 -14.01
C TYR A 135 -0.98 9.33 -12.51
N THR A 136 -0.04 10.03 -11.89
CA THR A 136 0.11 10.10 -10.45
C THR A 136 -0.44 11.43 -9.94
N LYS A 137 -1.07 11.42 -8.77
CA LYS A 137 -1.60 12.59 -8.08
C LYS A 137 -1.35 12.53 -6.58
N ALA A 138 -1.55 13.66 -5.90
CA ALA A 138 -1.46 13.70 -4.45
C ALA A 138 -2.51 12.81 -3.76
N HIS A 139 -2.14 12.23 -2.62
CA HIS A 139 -3.08 11.50 -1.78
C HIS A 139 -4.07 12.44 -1.10
N THR A 140 -5.26 11.91 -0.80
CA THR A 140 -6.31 12.62 -0.07
C THR A 140 -6.67 11.88 1.21
N LEU A 141 -7.21 12.61 2.19
CA LEU A 141 -7.75 12.08 3.44
C LEU A 141 -9.17 12.61 3.59
N ASN A 142 -10.14 11.72 3.80
CA ASN A 142 -11.55 12.09 3.92
C ASN A 142 -11.75 13.12 5.04
N GLY A 143 -12.35 14.27 4.71
CA GLY A 143 -12.60 15.38 5.64
C GLY A 143 -11.47 16.43 5.70
N LEU A 144 -10.26 16.14 5.22
CA LEU A 144 -9.20 17.14 5.07
C LEU A 144 -9.37 17.88 3.74
N ASP A 145 -9.35 19.21 3.79
CA ASP A 145 -9.49 20.09 2.60
C ASP A 145 -10.72 19.75 1.74
N SER A 146 -11.82 19.34 2.39
CA SER A 146 -13.08 18.91 1.75
C SER A 146 -12.97 17.67 0.83
N ALA A 147 -11.92 16.87 0.97
CA ALA A 147 -11.82 15.60 0.25
C ALA A 147 -12.90 14.62 0.72
N GLY A 148 -13.59 13.96 -0.22
CA GLY A 148 -14.66 13.00 0.07
C GLY A 148 -14.19 11.54 0.25
N ALA A 149 -12.90 11.26 0.07
CA ALA A 149 -12.34 9.91 0.17
C ALA A 149 -10.88 9.93 0.60
N THR A 150 -10.47 8.87 1.30
CA THR A 150 -9.07 8.62 1.67
C THR A 150 -8.42 7.75 0.59
N THR A 151 -7.24 8.15 0.11
CA THR A 151 -6.45 7.35 -0.84
C THR A 151 -5.11 6.89 -0.26
N LEU A 152 -4.83 7.22 1.00
CA LEU A 152 -3.64 6.77 1.71
C LEU A 152 -3.67 5.24 1.89
N PRO A 153 -2.54 4.54 1.71
CA PRO A 153 -2.41 3.13 2.05
C PRO A 153 -2.70 2.83 3.51
N GLY A 154 -3.43 1.76 3.80
CA GLY A 154 -3.68 1.32 5.19
C GLY A 154 -2.40 0.96 5.94
N GLU A 155 -1.46 0.31 5.27
CA GLU A 155 -0.16 -0.10 5.79
C GLU A 155 0.74 1.08 6.18
N ASP A 156 0.58 2.24 5.54
CA ASP A 156 1.47 3.39 5.74
C ASP A 156 0.92 4.43 6.72
N ILE A 157 -0.31 4.23 7.23
CA ILE A 157 -0.95 5.18 8.15
C ILE A 157 -0.08 5.44 9.39
N GLY A 158 0.56 4.41 9.94
CA GLY A 158 1.46 4.56 11.09
C GLY A 158 2.60 5.56 10.81
N TYR A 159 3.17 5.53 9.60
CA TYR A 159 4.20 6.49 9.20
C TYR A 159 3.63 7.90 9.04
N ILE A 160 2.42 8.04 8.47
CA ILE A 160 1.76 9.36 8.36
C ILE A 160 1.52 9.96 9.74
N ILE A 161 1.09 9.17 10.72
CA ILE A 161 0.88 9.61 12.10
C ILE A 161 2.20 10.10 12.71
N ALA A 162 3.27 9.31 12.61
CA ALA A 162 4.60 9.72 13.07
C ALA A 162 5.04 11.03 12.38
N GLY A 163 4.82 11.16 11.07
CA GLY A 163 5.14 12.36 10.31
C GLY A 163 4.37 13.58 10.78
N ALA A 164 3.06 13.45 10.97
CA ALA A 164 2.20 14.52 11.46
C ALA A 164 2.58 14.92 12.90
N ALA A 165 2.79 13.95 13.79
CA ALA A 165 3.19 14.21 15.17
C ALA A 165 4.55 14.93 15.24
N GLY A 166 5.53 14.49 14.43
CA GLY A 166 6.83 15.15 14.32
C GLY A 166 6.73 16.58 13.79
N ILE A 167 5.93 16.83 12.75
CA ILE A 167 5.75 18.18 12.20
C ILE A 167 5.04 19.09 13.22
N ALA A 168 4.01 18.59 13.90
CA ALA A 168 3.35 19.31 14.97
C ALA A 168 4.39 19.74 16.00
N ALA A 169 5.23 18.81 16.48
CA ALA A 169 6.25 19.12 17.46
C ALA A 169 7.32 20.11 17.03
N GLN A 170 7.70 20.13 15.75
CA GLN A 170 8.55 21.19 15.24
C GLN A 170 7.87 22.56 15.31
N MET A 171 6.58 22.64 14.96
CA MET A 171 5.84 23.90 15.02
C MET A 171 5.77 24.44 16.46
N ARG A 172 5.47 23.57 17.43
CA ARG A 172 5.47 23.96 18.85
C ARG A 172 6.87 24.31 19.37
N ALA A 173 7.92 23.60 18.94
CA ALA A 173 9.28 23.95 19.35
C ALA A 173 9.64 25.38 18.94
N VAL A 174 9.19 25.82 17.76
CA VAL A 174 9.33 27.21 17.30
C VAL A 174 8.54 28.18 18.19
N GLU A 175 7.31 27.85 18.56
CA GLU A 175 6.51 28.69 19.46
C GLU A 175 7.15 28.83 20.85
N LEU A 176 7.59 27.72 21.44
CA LEU A 176 8.23 27.70 22.76
C LEU A 176 9.60 28.39 22.76
N ALA A 177 10.31 28.41 21.63
CA ALA A 177 11.60 29.10 21.53
C ALA A 177 11.48 30.62 21.70
N GLU A 178 10.30 31.19 21.41
CA GLU A 178 10.02 32.61 21.60
C GLU A 178 9.47 32.92 23.02
N ASP A 179 9.20 31.90 23.84
CA ASP A 179 8.70 32.07 25.20
C ASP A 179 9.87 32.23 26.19
N ALA A 180 9.97 33.43 26.77
CA ALA A 180 11.01 33.77 27.75
C ALA A 180 10.95 32.96 29.05
N THR A 181 9.85 32.24 29.31
CA THR A 181 9.65 31.44 30.52
C THR A 181 10.03 29.97 30.37
N VAL A 182 10.31 29.53 29.14
CA VAL A 182 10.60 28.13 28.83
C VAL A 182 12.11 27.88 28.82
N ASP A 183 12.52 26.78 29.45
CA ASP A 183 13.91 26.34 29.44
C ASP A 183 14.30 25.83 28.04
N ARG A 184 15.47 26.26 27.55
CA ARG A 184 16.04 25.81 26.29
C ARG A 184 16.13 24.28 26.18
N ASP A 185 16.43 23.59 27.27
CA ASP A 185 16.55 22.12 27.29
C ASP A 185 15.21 21.41 26.99
N VAL A 186 14.07 22.09 27.18
CA VAL A 186 12.75 21.58 26.79
C VAL A 186 12.56 21.69 25.28
N VAL A 187 12.96 22.82 24.69
CA VAL A 187 12.89 23.04 23.24
C VAL A 187 13.83 22.10 22.49
N ASP A 188 15.05 21.90 22.99
CA ASP A 188 16.03 20.99 22.39
C ASP A 188 15.52 19.53 22.41
N ARG A 189 14.98 19.05 23.55
CA ARG A 189 14.37 17.71 23.64
C ARG A 189 13.16 17.53 22.73
N LEU A 190 12.30 18.54 22.61
CA LEU A 190 11.14 18.47 21.71
C LEU A 190 11.57 18.43 20.25
N THR A 191 12.60 19.19 19.88
CA THR A 191 13.15 19.24 18.53
C THR A 191 13.84 17.93 18.15
N ASP A 192 14.57 17.31 19.08
CA ASP A 192 15.18 15.99 18.90
C ASP A 192 14.10 14.92 18.68
N TRP A 193 13.07 14.91 19.53
CA TRP A 193 11.93 14.00 19.38
C TRP A 193 11.23 14.19 18.02
N ALA A 194 10.94 15.43 17.64
CA ALA A 194 10.31 15.76 16.37
C ALA A 194 11.15 15.29 15.17
N SER A 195 12.48 15.42 15.28
CA SER A 195 13.42 14.98 14.25
C SER A 195 13.46 13.46 14.11
N GLU A 196 13.38 12.70 15.21
CA GLU A 196 13.26 11.24 15.17
C GLU A 196 11.94 10.81 14.51
N GLN A 197 10.81 11.42 14.86
CA GLN A 197 9.52 11.11 14.23
C GLN A 197 9.53 11.36 12.72
N LEU A 198 10.14 12.47 12.30
CA LEU A 198 10.31 12.78 10.88
C LEU A 198 11.26 11.83 10.15
N LYS A 199 12.26 11.27 10.83
CA LYS A 199 13.11 10.22 10.23
C LYS A 199 12.29 8.97 9.96
N ASN A 200 11.45 8.53 10.91
CA ASN A 200 10.59 7.36 10.75
C ASN A 200 9.59 7.57 9.60
N PHE A 201 8.99 8.76 9.54
CA PHE A 201 8.10 9.14 8.46
C PHE A 201 8.78 9.12 7.10
N ARG A 202 9.93 9.80 6.97
CA ARG A 202 10.69 9.82 5.72
C ARG A 202 11.17 8.43 5.34
N TYR A 203 11.49 7.61 6.32
CA TYR A 203 11.87 6.23 6.12
C TYR A 203 10.72 5.43 5.50
N GLY A 204 9.55 5.41 6.15
CA GLY A 204 8.36 4.74 5.64
C GLY A 204 7.91 5.26 4.28
N ALA A 205 7.98 6.57 4.07
CA ALA A 205 7.63 7.19 2.80
C ALA A 205 8.55 6.79 1.62
N ASN A 206 9.79 6.33 1.86
CA ASN A 206 10.82 6.09 0.83
C ASN A 206 11.14 4.61 0.53
N LEU A 207 10.37 3.62 1.02
CA LEU A 207 10.89 2.23 1.06
C LEU A 207 11.07 1.51 -0.28
N ASP A 208 12.34 1.48 -0.70
CA ASP A 208 13.12 0.31 -1.12
C ASP A 208 14.21 0.09 -0.02
N GLN A 209 14.30 -1.07 0.66
CA GLN A 209 14.99 -1.16 1.98
C GLN A 209 16.15 -2.19 2.09
N PRO A 210 17.38 -1.73 2.43
CA PRO A 210 18.46 -2.58 2.99
C PRO A 210 18.48 -2.65 4.53
N ALA A 211 18.98 -3.78 5.05
CA ALA A 211 18.64 -4.37 6.36
C ALA A 211 19.29 -3.82 7.65
N TRP A 212 19.89 -2.61 7.70
CA TRP A 212 20.69 -2.18 8.88
C TRP A 212 20.29 -0.84 9.53
N GLN A 213 19.26 -0.14 9.05
CA GLN A 213 18.76 1.12 9.66
C GLN A 213 17.25 1.10 9.88
N ARG A 214 16.76 0.36 10.89
CA ARG A 214 15.34 0.29 11.26
C ARG A 214 15.15 0.83 12.68
N TYR A 215 14.61 2.04 12.85
CA TYR A 215 14.20 2.58 14.15
C TYR A 215 13.01 3.55 14.03
N GLY A 216 12.05 3.43 14.97
CA GLY A 216 11.13 4.45 15.54
C GLY A 216 9.62 4.35 15.21
N TYR A 217 8.62 4.74 16.05
CA TYR A 217 8.49 5.10 17.50
C TYR A 217 6.98 5.20 17.96
N ALA A 218 6.71 5.08 19.29
CA ALA A 218 5.65 5.49 20.30
C ALA A 218 5.14 4.31 21.21
N TYR A 219 4.71 4.42 22.54
CA TYR A 219 3.58 3.61 23.22
C TYR A 219 2.96 3.75 24.74
N VAL A 220 1.58 3.86 24.90
CA VAL A 220 0.39 3.85 25.89
C VAL A 220 -0.93 3.11 25.38
N GLN A 221 -1.41 1.99 25.95
CA GLN A 221 -2.57 1.11 25.52
C GLN A 221 -3.02 1.09 24.02
N GLY A 222 -3.60 2.16 23.44
CA GLY A 222 -3.83 2.27 21.98
C GLY A 222 -2.54 2.16 21.14
N ASP A 223 -1.46 2.21 21.86
CA ASP A 223 -0.12 2.05 21.42
C ASP A 223 0.40 0.59 21.53
N ILE A 224 -0.04 -0.20 22.53
CA ILE A 224 0.12 -1.66 22.40
C ILE A 224 -0.64 -2.14 21.16
N ASP A 225 -1.81 -1.55 20.89
CA ASP A 225 -2.58 -1.81 19.68
C ASP A 225 -1.81 -1.37 18.43
N GLU A 226 -1.15 -0.22 18.45
CA GLU A 226 -0.30 0.20 17.36
C GLU A 226 0.94 -0.74 17.23
N ALA A 227 1.51 -1.24 18.32
CA ALA A 227 2.61 -2.23 18.29
C ALA A 227 2.17 -3.51 17.60
N LEU A 228 0.94 -3.93 17.91
CA LEU A 228 0.27 -5.03 17.26
C LEU A 228 0.04 -4.71 15.78
N ARG A 229 -0.40 -3.49 15.41
CA ARG A 229 -0.53 -3.07 13.99
C ARG A 229 0.81 -3.14 13.26
N TRP A 230 1.90 -2.65 13.83
CA TRP A 230 3.23 -2.74 13.23
C TRP A 230 3.71 -4.17 13.07
N ALA A 231 3.60 -4.98 14.12
CA ALA A 231 3.95 -6.40 14.07
C ALA A 231 3.10 -7.14 13.03
N LEU A 232 1.81 -6.80 12.92
CA LEU A 232 0.85 -7.38 11.98
C LEU A 232 1.11 -6.94 10.53
N ALA A 233 1.40 -5.67 10.31
CA ALA A 233 1.77 -5.12 9.00
C ALA A 233 3.06 -5.76 8.51
N ARG A 234 4.08 -5.84 9.38
CA ARG A 234 5.35 -6.50 9.06
C ARG A 234 5.19 -8.00 8.80
N TYR A 235 4.31 -8.67 9.55
CA TYR A 235 3.97 -10.07 9.29
C TYR A 235 3.24 -10.25 7.95
N THR A 236 2.28 -9.37 7.66
CA THR A 236 1.49 -9.36 6.41
C THR A 236 2.39 -9.16 5.19
N GLU A 237 3.40 -8.29 5.27
CA GLU A 237 4.37 -8.08 4.19
C GLU A 237 5.11 -9.38 3.83
N ILE A 238 5.43 -10.22 4.82
CA ILE A 238 6.21 -11.45 4.63
C ILE A 238 5.33 -12.65 4.27
N SER A 239 4.14 -12.72 4.85
CA SER A 239 3.22 -13.84 4.67
C SER A 239 1.79 -13.30 4.68
N PRO A 240 1.33 -12.70 3.56
CA PRO A 240 -0.01 -12.14 3.51
C PRO A 240 -1.06 -13.26 3.47
N GLN A 241 -2.29 -12.93 3.89
CA GLN A 241 -3.37 -13.90 3.91
C GLN A 241 -3.83 -14.20 2.48
N LYS A 242 -3.78 -15.46 2.06
CA LYS A 242 -4.33 -15.87 0.77
C LYS A 242 -5.85 -16.04 0.86
N ALA A 243 -6.56 -15.45 -0.08
CA ALA A 243 -8.01 -15.50 -0.21
C ALA A 243 -8.40 -15.81 -1.66
N ILE A 244 -9.62 -16.33 -1.82
CA ILE A 244 -10.21 -16.58 -3.13
C ILE A 244 -11.52 -15.80 -3.19
N GLY A 245 -11.68 -15.02 -4.24
CA GLY A 245 -12.90 -14.26 -4.54
C GLY A 245 -13.50 -14.72 -5.87
N THR A 246 -14.80 -14.54 -6.03
CA THR A 246 -15.48 -14.73 -7.31
C THR A 246 -16.19 -13.45 -7.68
N ILE A 247 -16.02 -13.02 -8.93
CA ILE A 247 -16.67 -11.84 -9.49
C ILE A 247 -17.43 -12.27 -10.73
N THR A 248 -18.74 -12.06 -10.74
CA THR A 248 -19.58 -12.24 -11.92
C THR A 248 -19.59 -10.95 -12.73
N LEU A 249 -19.26 -11.04 -14.01
CA LEU A 249 -19.22 -9.89 -14.91
C LEU A 249 -20.64 -9.45 -15.26
N SER A 250 -20.95 -8.18 -15.01
CA SER A 250 -22.26 -7.58 -15.34
C SER A 250 -22.38 -7.20 -16.82
N ALA A 251 -21.26 -6.99 -17.51
CA ALA A 251 -21.19 -6.64 -18.92
C ALA A 251 -19.98 -7.33 -19.57
N ALA A 252 -20.02 -7.48 -20.90
CA ALA A 252 -18.83 -7.86 -21.65
C ALA A 252 -17.78 -6.74 -21.53
N GLY A 253 -16.51 -7.12 -21.42
CA GLY A 253 -15.42 -6.17 -21.30
C GLY A 253 -14.16 -6.73 -20.66
N ARG A 254 -13.02 -6.14 -21.01
CA ARG A 254 -11.70 -6.50 -20.49
C ARG A 254 -11.37 -5.91 -19.13
N GLU A 255 -12.14 -4.92 -18.67
CA GLU A 255 -11.95 -4.23 -17.40
C GLU A 255 -12.90 -4.76 -16.34
N ILE A 256 -12.36 -5.45 -15.33
CA ILE A 256 -13.13 -6.03 -14.23
C ILE A 256 -12.83 -5.24 -12.95
N SER A 257 -13.87 -4.71 -12.30
CA SER A 257 -13.72 -4.04 -11.00
C SER A 257 -13.47 -5.06 -9.90
N LEU A 258 -12.41 -4.85 -9.12
CA LEU A 258 -12.06 -5.62 -7.92
C LEU A 258 -12.59 -5.00 -6.64
N ALA A 259 -13.44 -3.95 -6.72
CA ALA A 259 -13.93 -3.22 -5.56
C ALA A 259 -14.74 -4.08 -4.58
N SER A 260 -15.31 -5.20 -5.04
CA SER A 260 -16.01 -6.17 -4.19
C SER A 260 -15.07 -7.01 -3.33
N LEU A 261 -13.78 -7.07 -3.66
CA LEU A 261 -12.77 -7.81 -2.90
C LEU A 261 -12.25 -6.95 -1.75
N THR A 262 -12.75 -7.20 -0.55
CA THR A 262 -12.35 -6.45 0.65
C THR A 262 -10.91 -6.78 1.06
N GLY A 263 -10.09 -5.74 1.27
CA GLY A 263 -8.71 -5.86 1.76
C GLY A 263 -7.71 -6.41 0.75
N LEU A 264 -8.00 -6.31 -0.54
CA LEU A 264 -7.11 -6.75 -1.63
C LEU A 264 -5.73 -6.06 -1.56
N LEU A 265 -4.67 -6.84 -1.39
CA LEU A 265 -3.28 -6.36 -1.45
C LEU A 265 -2.61 -6.67 -2.79
N GLN A 266 -2.82 -7.88 -3.32
CA GLN A 266 -2.24 -8.29 -4.60
C GLN A 266 -3.08 -9.39 -5.24
N VAL A 267 -3.29 -9.33 -6.55
CA VAL A 267 -3.84 -10.47 -7.30
C VAL A 267 -2.71 -11.42 -7.67
N GLU A 268 -2.82 -12.70 -7.30
CA GLU A 268 -1.84 -13.73 -7.62
C GLU A 268 -2.13 -14.40 -8.96
N ARG A 269 -3.38 -14.81 -9.19
CA ARG A 269 -3.83 -15.54 -10.38
C ARG A 269 -5.30 -15.29 -10.64
N VAL A 270 -5.69 -15.41 -11.91
CA VAL A 270 -7.07 -15.23 -12.38
C VAL A 270 -7.46 -16.42 -13.23
N TRP A 271 -8.58 -17.04 -12.90
CA TRP A 271 -9.23 -18.06 -13.70
C TRP A 271 -10.55 -17.46 -14.18
N TRP A 272 -10.63 -17.22 -15.48
CA TRP A 272 -11.83 -16.71 -16.15
C TRP A 272 -12.63 -17.88 -16.75
N ASP A 273 -13.94 -17.71 -16.84
CA ASP A 273 -14.93 -18.73 -17.20
C ASP A 273 -15.00 -19.88 -16.17
N TYR A 274 -14.99 -19.49 -14.90
CA TYR A 274 -15.08 -20.45 -13.81
C TYR A 274 -16.54 -20.89 -13.58
N ASP A 275 -16.83 -22.15 -13.89
CA ASP A 275 -18.06 -22.82 -13.44
C ASP A 275 -17.79 -23.61 -12.15
N SER A 276 -18.54 -23.29 -11.09
CA SER A 276 -18.46 -24.04 -9.82
C SER A 276 -19.06 -25.45 -9.88
N THR A 277 -19.94 -25.70 -10.85
CA THR A 277 -20.64 -26.96 -11.05
C THR A 277 -19.87 -27.92 -11.95
N ASP A 278 -19.07 -27.38 -12.88
CA ASP A 278 -18.16 -28.13 -13.73
C ASP A 278 -16.81 -27.38 -13.88
N PRO A 279 -15.96 -27.41 -12.85
CA PRO A 279 -14.67 -26.74 -12.92
C PRO A 279 -13.78 -27.42 -13.95
N THR A 280 -13.53 -26.72 -15.06
CA THR A 280 -12.69 -27.23 -16.16
C THR A 280 -11.30 -27.66 -15.66
N HIS A 281 -10.77 -28.73 -16.26
CA HIS A 281 -9.43 -29.23 -15.97
C HIS A 281 -8.61 -29.38 -17.27
N PRO A 282 -7.42 -28.76 -17.37
CA PRO A 282 -6.76 -27.91 -16.37
C PRO A 282 -7.44 -26.54 -16.21
N PRO A 283 -7.20 -25.82 -15.09
CA PRO A 283 -7.72 -24.45 -14.93
C PRO A 283 -7.24 -23.51 -16.03
N ASP A 284 -8.15 -22.73 -16.59
CA ASP A 284 -7.86 -21.75 -17.64
C ASP A 284 -7.34 -20.44 -17.04
N TRP A 285 -6.04 -20.45 -16.73
CA TRP A 285 -5.33 -19.28 -16.22
C TRP A 285 -5.19 -18.20 -17.29
N ARG A 286 -5.55 -16.95 -16.94
CA ARG A 286 -5.43 -15.81 -17.84
C ARG A 286 -4.28 -14.90 -17.47
N THR A 287 -3.67 -14.30 -18.49
CA THR A 287 -2.75 -13.17 -18.36
C THR A 287 -3.55 -11.92 -18.02
N PHE A 288 -3.05 -11.15 -17.05
CA PHE A 288 -3.75 -9.98 -16.53
C PHE A 288 -2.77 -8.89 -16.12
N GLU A 289 -3.27 -7.66 -16.16
CA GLU A 289 -2.65 -6.51 -15.52
C GLU A 289 -3.59 -5.97 -14.45
N VAL A 290 -3.06 -5.51 -13.32
CA VAL A 290 -3.85 -4.78 -12.32
C VAL A 290 -3.54 -3.30 -12.46
N TRP A 291 -4.56 -2.52 -12.76
CA TRP A 291 -4.49 -1.09 -12.98
C TRP A 291 -4.97 -0.30 -11.76
N PRO A 292 -4.57 0.98 -11.64
CA PRO A 292 -5.01 1.83 -10.54
C PRO A 292 -6.54 1.92 -10.42
N GLY A 293 -7.04 2.04 -9.19
CA GLY A 293 -8.48 2.03 -8.91
C GLY A 293 -9.08 0.63 -8.75
N ASN A 294 -8.27 -0.38 -8.44
CA ASN A 294 -8.71 -1.77 -8.27
C ASN A 294 -9.38 -2.32 -9.53
N ILE A 295 -8.77 -2.09 -10.70
CA ILE A 295 -9.26 -2.58 -11.99
C ILE A 295 -8.34 -3.70 -12.45
N LEU A 296 -8.88 -4.87 -12.76
CA LEU A 296 -8.18 -5.95 -13.41
C LEU A 296 -8.43 -5.87 -14.91
N PHE A 297 -7.38 -5.75 -15.70
CA PHE A 297 -7.41 -5.82 -17.15
C PHE A 297 -7.02 -7.22 -17.61
N VAL A 298 -7.89 -7.88 -18.37
CA VAL A 298 -7.61 -9.19 -18.96
C VAL A 298 -6.80 -9.00 -20.25
N ASP A 299 -5.52 -9.36 -20.18
CA ASP A 299 -4.54 -9.22 -21.27
C ASP A 299 -4.42 -10.53 -22.04
N ASP A 300 -5.53 -10.98 -22.61
CA ASP A 300 -5.67 -12.25 -23.35
C ASP A 300 -6.35 -11.97 -24.71
N PRO A 301 -6.07 -12.71 -25.79
CA PRO A 301 -6.78 -12.55 -27.05
C PRO A 301 -8.32 -12.56 -26.91
N ASP A 302 -8.86 -13.41 -26.05
CA ASP A 302 -10.29 -13.57 -25.87
C ASP A 302 -10.85 -12.52 -24.88
N GLU A 303 -12.08 -12.05 -25.14
CA GLU A 303 -12.75 -11.02 -24.32
C GLU A 303 -13.81 -11.64 -23.40
N PRO A 304 -13.85 -11.27 -22.10
CA PRO A 304 -14.90 -11.68 -21.19
C PRO A 304 -16.30 -11.22 -21.60
N ALA A 305 -17.27 -12.13 -21.55
CA ALA A 305 -18.67 -11.87 -21.82
C ALA A 305 -19.46 -11.51 -20.56
N SER A 306 -20.64 -10.93 -20.75
CA SER A 306 -21.59 -10.69 -19.65
C SER A 306 -22.08 -12.02 -19.09
N GLY A 307 -22.03 -12.18 -17.76
CA GLY A 307 -22.42 -13.40 -17.06
C GLY A 307 -21.24 -14.33 -16.73
N ASP A 308 -20.07 -14.12 -17.34
CA ASP A 308 -18.88 -14.91 -17.03
C ASP A 308 -18.46 -14.71 -15.57
N VAL A 309 -17.81 -15.72 -14.99
CA VAL A 309 -17.33 -15.68 -13.62
C VAL A 309 -15.81 -15.70 -13.62
N ALA A 310 -15.20 -14.65 -13.06
CA ALA A 310 -13.78 -14.57 -12.79
C ALA A 310 -13.52 -15.02 -11.34
N ARG A 311 -12.78 -16.12 -11.19
CA ARG A 311 -12.25 -16.57 -9.91
C ARG A 311 -10.85 -16.02 -9.72
N ILE A 312 -10.64 -15.33 -8.61
CA ILE A 312 -9.45 -14.51 -8.37
C ILE A 312 -8.78 -15.01 -7.09
N TRP A 313 -7.51 -15.39 -7.20
CA TRP A 313 -6.64 -15.66 -6.07
C TRP A 313 -5.94 -14.38 -5.73
N TYR A 314 -6.09 -13.92 -4.49
CA TYR A 314 -5.51 -12.68 -4.07
C TYR A 314 -5.01 -12.76 -2.63
N THR A 315 -4.11 -11.85 -2.29
CA THR A 315 -3.61 -11.68 -0.93
C THR A 315 -4.34 -10.54 -0.24
N LYS A 316 -4.50 -10.64 1.07
CA LYS A 316 -5.12 -9.60 1.91
C LYS A 316 -4.39 -9.43 3.24
N SER A 317 -4.62 -8.31 3.90
CA SER A 317 -4.04 -8.04 5.22
C SER A 317 -4.56 -9.00 6.29
N HIS A 318 -3.70 -9.35 7.24
CA HIS A 318 -4.12 -10.09 8.41
C HIS A 318 -4.93 -9.22 9.37
N SER A 319 -5.76 -9.87 10.19
CA SER A 319 -6.60 -9.22 11.20
C SER A 319 -6.42 -9.90 12.56
N ILE A 320 -6.66 -9.16 13.64
CA ILE A 320 -6.69 -9.66 15.02
C ILE A 320 -8.05 -9.27 15.62
N ASN A 321 -8.78 -10.23 16.18
CA ASN A 321 -10.07 -9.94 16.80
C ASN A 321 -9.95 -8.85 17.88
N GLY A 322 -10.76 -7.80 17.77
CA GLY A 322 -10.74 -6.63 18.66
C GLY A 322 -9.77 -5.51 18.27
N LEU A 323 -8.82 -5.76 17.37
CA LEU A 323 -7.96 -4.71 16.80
C LEU A 323 -8.66 -4.12 15.56
N ASP A 324 -8.77 -2.79 15.50
CA ASP A 324 -9.40 -2.05 14.38
C ASP A 324 -10.81 -2.56 14.04
N SER A 325 -11.59 -2.93 15.07
CA SER A 325 -12.94 -3.51 14.95
C SER A 325 -13.02 -4.83 14.16
N ALA A 326 -11.90 -5.51 13.94
CA ALA A 326 -11.91 -6.82 13.31
C ALA A 326 -12.63 -7.85 14.21
N SER A 327 -13.45 -8.70 13.60
CA SER A 327 -14.25 -9.72 14.29
C SER A 327 -13.57 -11.09 14.37
N VAL A 328 -12.44 -11.27 13.66
CA VAL A 328 -11.74 -12.54 13.53
C VAL A 328 -10.23 -12.32 13.52
N THR A 329 -9.49 -13.21 14.18
CA THR A 329 -8.04 -13.32 14.04
C THR A 329 -7.70 -14.23 12.86
N SER A 330 -6.97 -13.72 11.86
CA SER A 330 -6.63 -14.49 10.66
C SER A 330 -5.20 -15.05 10.66
N ILE A 331 -4.46 -14.81 11.73
CA ILE A 331 -3.09 -15.30 11.93
C ILE A 331 -3.14 -16.78 12.34
N PRO A 332 -2.28 -17.64 11.78
CA PRO A 332 -2.13 -19.01 12.26
C PRO A 332 -1.75 -19.06 13.74
N ALA A 333 -2.36 -19.97 14.49
CA ALA A 333 -2.14 -20.09 15.95
C ALA A 333 -0.67 -20.33 16.33
N ASP A 334 0.09 -21.02 15.49
CA ASP A 334 1.53 -21.25 15.66
C ASP A 334 2.38 -19.98 15.47
N HIS A 335 1.83 -18.95 14.83
CA HIS A 335 2.50 -17.66 14.58
C HIS A 335 2.08 -16.56 15.56
N GLU A 336 1.02 -16.75 16.36
CA GLU A 336 0.54 -15.74 17.31
C GLU A 336 1.63 -15.31 18.31
N THR A 337 2.42 -16.26 18.81
CA THR A 337 3.53 -15.97 19.74
C THR A 337 4.58 -15.07 19.09
N LEU A 338 4.79 -15.18 17.78
CA LEU A 338 5.73 -14.33 17.05
C LEU A 338 5.25 -12.88 17.02
N ILE A 339 3.94 -12.66 16.83
CA ILE A 339 3.33 -11.32 16.86
C ILE A 339 3.48 -10.70 18.24
N VAL A 340 3.25 -11.48 19.31
CA VAL A 340 3.46 -11.03 20.69
C VAL A 340 4.93 -10.64 20.93
N ILE A 341 5.88 -11.42 20.43
CA ILE A 341 7.32 -11.10 20.55
C ILE A 341 7.65 -9.81 19.80
N GLY A 342 7.14 -9.62 18.59
CA GLY A 342 7.31 -8.41 17.79
C GLY A 342 6.73 -7.18 18.51
N ALA A 343 5.46 -7.25 18.90
CA ALA A 343 4.77 -6.17 19.61
C ALA A 343 5.45 -5.85 20.95
N ALA A 344 5.85 -6.85 21.74
CA ALA A 344 6.55 -6.64 23.01
C ALA A 344 7.94 -6.01 22.81
N GLY A 345 8.66 -6.41 21.76
CA GLY A 345 9.94 -5.82 21.37
C GLY A 345 9.77 -4.35 21.00
N LEU A 346 8.78 -4.03 20.17
CA LEU A 346 8.42 -2.66 19.80
C LEU A 346 8.10 -1.86 21.07
N VAL A 347 7.10 -2.24 21.86
CA VAL A 347 6.69 -1.54 23.11
C VAL A 347 7.86 -1.34 24.09
N THR A 348 8.78 -2.29 24.21
CA THR A 348 9.88 -2.15 25.17
C THR A 348 10.99 -1.23 24.68
N GLN A 349 11.17 -1.14 23.37
CA GLN A 349 12.06 -0.14 22.77
C GLN A 349 11.58 1.27 23.11
N GLU A 350 10.27 1.48 23.07
CA GLU A 350 9.59 2.73 23.43
C GLU A 350 9.83 3.10 24.88
N ARG A 351 9.56 2.15 25.79
CA ARG A 351 9.78 2.30 27.23
C ARG A 351 11.20 2.71 27.58
N SER A 352 12.19 2.22 26.81
CA SER A 352 13.59 2.52 27.06
C SER A 352 13.92 4.01 26.90
N GLN A 353 13.19 4.72 26.04
CA GLN A 353 13.48 6.09 25.65
C GLN A 353 12.77 7.13 26.53
N GLU A 354 11.71 6.71 27.25
CA GLU A 354 10.99 7.52 28.23
C GLU A 354 11.73 7.66 29.58
N GLN A 355 12.67 6.76 29.88
CA GLN A 355 13.28 6.73 31.22
C GLN A 355 14.35 7.81 31.36
N PRO A 356 14.23 8.73 32.35
CA PRO A 356 15.18 9.83 32.52
C PRO A 356 16.53 9.40 33.10
N ALA A 357 16.64 8.17 33.60
CA ALA A 357 17.87 7.64 34.20
C ALA A 357 18.77 6.98 33.13
N THR A 358 20.09 7.12 33.17
CA THR A 358 20.99 6.66 32.09
C THR A 358 21.08 5.13 31.93
N ASN A 359 20.96 4.36 33.02
CA ASN A 359 21.24 2.91 33.01
C ASN A 359 20.02 2.00 32.70
N VAL A 360 18.80 2.46 33.01
CA VAL A 360 17.56 1.72 32.76
C VAL A 360 17.22 1.62 31.25
N PRO A 361 17.36 2.69 30.45
CA PRO A 361 17.28 2.70 28.99
C PRO A 361 18.17 1.66 28.33
N SER A 362 19.43 1.54 28.78
CA SER A 362 20.39 0.66 28.12
C SER A 362 19.97 -0.81 28.18
N LYS A 363 19.47 -1.27 29.34
CA LYS A 363 19.03 -2.67 29.50
C LYS A 363 17.72 -2.96 28.78
N LEU A 364 16.79 -1.99 28.79
CA LEU A 364 15.52 -2.12 28.06
C LEU A 364 15.76 -2.14 26.56
N ARG A 365 16.68 -1.32 26.05
CA ARG A 365 17.08 -1.31 24.63
C ARG A 365 17.70 -2.64 24.22
N GLU A 366 18.63 -3.16 25.00
CA GLU A 366 19.24 -4.48 24.73
C GLU A 366 18.18 -5.59 24.70
N TRP A 367 17.24 -5.60 25.65
CA TRP A 367 16.16 -6.57 25.66
C TRP A 367 15.23 -6.42 24.45
N ALA A 368 14.85 -5.19 24.10
CA ALA A 368 14.01 -4.90 22.95
C ALA A 368 14.68 -5.35 21.64
N ASP A 369 15.96 -5.02 21.45
CA ASP A 369 16.75 -5.44 20.30
C ASP A 369 16.81 -6.96 20.18
N LEU A 370 16.93 -7.68 21.29
CA LEU A 370 16.89 -9.15 21.30
C LEU A 370 15.52 -9.69 20.88
N ARG A 371 14.42 -9.10 21.38
CA ARG A 371 13.05 -9.50 20.96
C ARG A 371 12.80 -9.21 19.49
N LEU A 372 13.20 -8.03 18.98
CA LEU A 372 13.03 -7.65 17.58
C LEU A 372 13.91 -8.51 16.65
N LYS A 373 15.12 -8.88 17.07
CA LYS A 373 15.95 -9.86 16.34
C LYS A 373 15.29 -11.24 16.29
N GLU A 374 14.69 -11.67 17.39
CA GLU A 374 13.93 -12.93 17.43
C GLU A 374 12.70 -12.88 16.53
N PHE A 375 11.99 -11.74 16.52
CA PHE A 375 10.86 -11.47 15.64
C PHE A 375 11.27 -11.57 14.15
N GLU A 376 12.29 -10.82 13.72
CA GLU A 376 12.79 -10.86 12.35
C GLU A 376 13.36 -12.23 11.96
N ALA A 377 14.00 -12.94 12.89
CA ALA A 377 14.44 -14.31 12.65
C ALA A 377 13.24 -15.27 12.46
N GLY A 378 12.17 -15.09 13.23
CA GLY A 378 10.91 -15.81 13.05
C GLY A 378 10.27 -15.54 11.70
N LEU A 379 10.17 -14.27 11.30
CA LEU A 379 9.64 -13.87 10.00
C LEU A 379 10.44 -14.50 8.85
N LYS A 380 11.77 -14.52 8.94
CA LYS A 380 12.62 -15.21 7.95
C LYS A 380 12.37 -16.72 7.87
N ARG A 381 12.10 -17.37 9.01
CA ARG A 381 11.73 -18.80 9.02
C ARG A 381 10.39 -19.02 8.32
N ILE A 382 9.41 -18.17 8.59
CA ILE A 382 8.08 -18.22 7.96
C ILE A 382 8.18 -18.00 6.47
N ALA A 383 8.92 -16.97 6.02
CA ALA A 383 9.17 -16.70 4.60
C ALA A 383 9.75 -17.95 3.90
N ARG A 384 10.75 -18.59 4.52
CA ARG A 384 11.36 -19.81 3.99
C ARG A 384 10.37 -20.98 3.93
N GLN A 385 9.55 -21.16 4.96
CA GLN A 385 8.51 -22.20 4.98
C GLN A 385 7.44 -21.95 3.92
N ALA A 386 7.03 -20.69 3.73
CA ALA A 386 6.09 -20.30 2.69
C ALA A 386 6.65 -20.62 1.30
N SER A 387 7.93 -20.32 1.03
CA SER A 387 8.59 -20.71 -0.22
C SER A 387 8.61 -22.23 -0.44
N ILE A 388 8.90 -23.02 0.61
CA ILE A 388 8.92 -24.49 0.54
C ILE A 388 7.52 -25.05 0.26
N ARG A 389 6.48 -24.50 0.88
CA ARG A 389 5.09 -24.91 0.67
C ARG A 389 4.56 -24.49 -0.71
N ALA A 390 5.04 -23.37 -1.26
CA ALA A 390 4.66 -22.90 -2.59
C ALA A 390 5.29 -23.72 -3.72
N SER A 391 6.47 -24.32 -3.50
CA SER A 391 7.03 -25.34 -4.38
C SER A 391 6.30 -26.66 -4.19
N GLY A 392 5.13 -26.81 -4.81
CA GLY A 392 4.52 -28.13 -5.01
C GLY A 392 5.54 -29.06 -5.68
N ILE A 393 5.62 -30.30 -5.23
CA ILE A 393 6.41 -31.33 -5.90
C ILE A 393 5.80 -31.49 -7.29
N ALA A 394 6.43 -30.88 -8.30
CA ALA A 394 6.09 -31.17 -9.67
C ALA A 394 6.32 -32.68 -9.86
N PRO A 395 5.35 -33.44 -10.42
CA PRO A 395 5.61 -34.81 -10.82
C PRO A 395 6.82 -34.76 -11.76
N ILE A 396 7.90 -35.38 -11.33
CA ILE A 396 9.11 -35.48 -12.13
C ILE A 396 8.69 -36.23 -13.39
N PRO A 397 8.91 -35.68 -14.60
CA PRO A 397 8.71 -36.44 -15.81
C PRO A 397 9.48 -37.77 -15.69
N ALA A 398 8.83 -38.90 -16.01
CA ALA A 398 9.45 -40.22 -15.98
C ALA A 398 10.89 -40.14 -16.49
N ILE A 399 11.85 -40.44 -15.62
CA ILE A 399 13.28 -40.21 -15.89
C ILE A 399 13.77 -41.22 -16.93
N ASP A 400 13.10 -42.36 -17.04
CA ASP A 400 13.37 -43.33 -18.08
C ASP A 400 12.11 -44.08 -18.56
N ARG A 401 12.33 -44.97 -19.53
CA ARG A 401 11.28 -45.77 -20.16
C ARG A 401 10.68 -46.86 -19.26
N TRP A 402 11.23 -47.08 -18.07
CA TRP A 402 10.85 -48.18 -17.17
C TRP A 402 9.72 -47.77 -16.22
N ASP A 403 9.56 -46.46 -15.95
CA ASP A 403 8.46 -45.91 -15.15
C ASP A 403 7.06 -45.97 -15.84
N LYS A 404 6.97 -46.51 -17.07
CA LYS A 404 5.71 -46.65 -17.84
C LYS A 404 5.11 -48.06 -17.81
N GLN A 405 5.66 -48.99 -17.04
CA GLN A 405 5.16 -50.36 -17.00
C GLN A 405 4.58 -50.70 -15.62
N ASP A 406 3.32 -50.35 -15.41
CA ASP A 406 2.44 -51.05 -14.48
C ASP A 406 1.03 -51.09 -15.07
N GLY A 407 0.68 -52.24 -15.66
CA GLY A 407 -0.59 -52.44 -16.34
C GLY A 407 -0.71 -53.78 -17.07
N GLY A 408 -0.43 -54.88 -16.36
CA GLY A 408 -0.74 -56.25 -16.79
C GLY A 408 0.48 -57.15 -16.83
N TRP A 409 0.71 -57.93 -15.76
CA TRP A 409 0.40 -59.36 -15.64
C TRP A 409 0.53 -59.79 -14.17
#